data_AF-A0A7R8CEI5-F1
#
_entry.id   AF-A0A7R8CEI5-F1
#
_cell.length_a   1.000
_cell.length_b   1.000
_cell.length_c   1.000
_cell.angle_alpha   90.00
_cell.angle_beta   90.00
_cell.angle_gamma   90.00
#
_symmetry.space_group_name_H-M   'P 1'
#
loop_
_entity.id
_entity.type
_entity.pdbx_description
1 polymer ?
#
loop_
_entity_poly.entity_id
_entity_poly.type
_entity_poly.pdbx_seq_one_letter_code
_entity_poly.pdbx_strand_id
1 'polypeptide(L)'
;MLSQSLNEVIDILGTEVRRMIINKMNAAGMLGISADTTPNPSRYDQMTVVARYVKDMTPYKRFLSLKHGKSKTGEDTAKDIISVILKNQLDTNNIVPQS
;
A
#
# COMPACT_ATOMS: atom_id res chain seq x y z
N MET A 1 -10.60 -4.81 26.16
CA MET A 1 -11.24 -3.95 25.15
C MET A 1 -10.74 -2.54 25.43
N LEU A 2 -10.03 -1.89 24.50
CA LEU A 2 -9.55 -0.51 24.70
C LEU A 2 -10.76 0.43 24.82
N SER A 3 -10.62 1.52 25.58
CA SER A 3 -11.69 2.53 25.63
C SER A 3 -11.87 3.14 24.24
N GLN A 4 -13.10 3.56 23.92
CA GLN A 4 -13.42 4.17 22.63
C GLN A 4 -12.46 5.32 22.28
N SER A 5 -12.15 6.17 23.27
CA SER A 5 -11.21 7.28 23.12
C SER A 5 -9.78 6.84 22.79
N LEU A 6 -9.31 5.68 23.29
CA LEU A 6 -7.99 5.15 22.94
C LEU A 6 -7.96 4.67 21.48
N ASN A 7 -9.04 4.06 20.98
CA ASN A 7 -9.12 3.66 19.57
C ASN A 7 -9.09 4.89 18.65
N GLU A 8 -9.81 5.96 19.01
CA GLU A 8 -9.81 7.22 18.25
C GLU A 8 -8.40 7.84 18.19
N VAL A 9 -7.66 7.83 19.30
CA VAL A 9 -6.27 8.31 19.32
C VAL A 9 -5.37 7.46 18.42
N ILE A 10 -5.51 6.12 18.46
CA ILE A 10 -4.75 5.22 17.59
C ILE A 10 -5.05 5.49 16.11
N ASP A 11 -6.32 5.71 15.76
CA ASP A 11 -6.72 5.99 14.38
C ASP A 11 -6.19 7.33 13.88
N ILE A 12 -6.22 8.38 14.71
CA ILE A 12 -5.66 9.70 14.38
C ILE A 12 -4.15 9.59 14.16
N LEU A 13 -3.43 8.97 15.10
CA LEU A 13 -1.97 8.78 15.00
C LEU A 13 -1.61 7.93 13.79
N GLY A 14 -2.33 6.84 13.55
CA GLY A 14 -2.14 5.97 12.39
C GLY A 14 -2.36 6.71 11.07
N THR A 15 -3.38 7.56 11.02
CA THR A 15 -3.67 8.40 9.86
C THR A 15 -2.56 9.40 9.59
N GLU A 16 -2.06 10.07 10.63
CA GLU A 16 -1.01 11.07 10.50
C GLU A 16 0.34 10.44 10.10
N VAL A 17 0.72 9.33 10.74
CA VAL A 17 1.92 8.58 10.37
C VAL A 17 1.83 8.10 8.92
N ARG A 18 0.66 7.60 8.49
CA ARG A 18 0.44 7.21 7.09
C ARG A 18 0.64 8.40 6.16
N ARG A 19 0.02 9.55 6.44
CA ARG A 19 0.16 10.78 5.65
C ARG A 19 1.63 11.20 5.51
N MET A 20 2.38 11.18 6.60
CA MET A 20 3.82 11.49 6.58
C MET A 20 4.62 10.53 5.69
N ILE A 21 4.29 9.23 5.70
CA ILE A 21 4.93 8.22 4.86
C ILE A 21 4.59 8.45 3.38
N ILE A 22 3.33 8.72 3.05
CA ILE A 22 2.90 9.04 1.68
C ILE A 22 3.66 10.27 1.15
N ASN A 23 3.72 11.35 1.91
CA ASN A 23 4.44 12.57 1.51
C ASN A 23 5.91 12.30 1.21
N LYS A 24 6.57 11.47 2.04
CA LYS A 24 7.97 11.07 1.81
C LYS A 24 8.14 10.24 0.54
N MET A 25 7.18 9.37 0.22
CA MET A 25 7.19 8.56 -1.00
C MET A 25 7.00 9.43 -2.24
N ASN A 26 6.00 10.30 -2.25
CA ASN A 26 5.75 11.19 -3.39
C ASN A 26 6.95 12.12 -3.66
N ALA A 27 7.63 12.58 -2.61
CA ALA A 27 8.84 13.39 -2.75
C ALA A 27 10.06 12.61 -3.30
N ALA A 28 10.04 11.28 -3.32
CA ALA A 28 11.15 10.47 -3.83
C ALA A 28 11.19 10.37 -5.37
N GLY A 29 10.11 10.76 -6.06
CA GLY A 29 10.04 10.85 -7.53
C GLY A 29 9.93 9.52 -8.29
N MET A 30 10.55 8.43 -7.82
CA MET A 30 10.40 7.10 -8.43
C MET A 30 9.91 6.07 -7.41
N LEU A 31 8.78 5.46 -7.72
CA LEU A 31 8.10 4.47 -6.89
C LEU A 31 7.92 3.18 -7.70
N GLY A 32 8.53 2.11 -7.22
CA GLY A 32 8.21 0.79 -7.72
C GLY A 32 7.13 0.14 -6.86
N ILE A 33 6.13 -0.49 -7.47
CA ILE A 33 5.04 -1.19 -6.78
C ILE A 33 5.15 -2.69 -6.98
N SER A 34 5.12 -3.46 -5.89
CA SER A 34 5.05 -4.93 -5.92
C SER A 34 3.76 -5.40 -5.28
N ALA A 35 3.08 -6.34 -5.92
CA ALA A 35 1.91 -7.00 -5.39
C ALA A 35 2.12 -8.51 -5.39
N ASP A 36 1.82 -9.15 -4.26
CA ASP A 36 1.95 -10.60 -4.09
C ASP A 36 0.63 -11.17 -3.57
N THR A 37 0.15 -12.25 -4.21
CA THR A 37 -1.07 -12.95 -3.83
C THR A 37 -0.74 -14.26 -3.14
N THR A 38 -1.07 -14.37 -1.85
CA THR A 38 -0.95 -15.62 -1.10
C THR A 38 -2.33 -16.27 -0.96
N PRO A 39 -2.51 -17.55 -1.36
CA PRO A 39 -3.78 -18.25 -1.15
C PRO A 39 -4.09 -18.42 0.35
N ASN A 40 -5.30 -18.08 0.78
CA ASN A 40 -5.78 -18.38 2.13
C ASN A 40 -6.59 -19.70 2.12
N PRO A 41 -6.41 -20.59 3.11
CA PRO A 41 -7.26 -21.79 3.30
C PRO A 41 -8.78 -21.53 3.24
N SER A 42 -9.22 -20.32 3.60
CA SER A 42 -10.62 -19.88 3.59
C SER A 42 -11.18 -19.48 2.21
N ARG A 43 -10.55 -19.91 1.10
CA ARG A 43 -10.95 -19.68 -0.32
C ARG A 43 -10.89 -18.23 -0.85
N TYR A 44 -10.30 -17.30 -0.10
CA TYR A 44 -10.02 -15.94 -0.59
C TYR A 44 -8.51 -15.78 -0.80
N ASP A 45 -8.09 -15.16 -1.90
CA ASP A 45 -6.68 -14.82 -2.04
C ASP A 45 -6.39 -13.55 -1.22
N GLN A 46 -5.22 -13.48 -0.59
CA GLN A 46 -4.77 -12.28 0.10
C GLN A 46 -3.70 -11.60 -0.74
N MET A 47 -3.97 -10.37 -1.17
CA MET A 47 -3.02 -9.57 -1.93
C MET A 47 -2.35 -8.54 -1.02
N THR A 48 -1.02 -8.64 -0.91
CA THR A 48 -0.19 -7.63 -0.26
C THR A 48 0.37 -6.68 -1.29
N VAL A 49 0.25 -5.37 -1.07
CA VAL A 49 0.81 -4.33 -1.93
C VAL A 49 1.85 -3.52 -1.17
N VAL A 50 3.05 -3.40 -1.74
CA VAL A 50 4.21 -2.73 -1.17
C VAL A 50 4.78 -1.73 -2.17
N ALA A 51 5.14 -0.54 -1.69
CA ALA A 51 5.92 0.45 -2.43
C ALA A 51 7.41 0.35 -2.07
N ARG A 52 8.27 0.54 -3.07
CA ARG A 52 9.72 0.67 -2.94
C ARG A 52 10.16 2.02 -3.52
N TYR A 53 11.05 2.70 -2.84
CA TYR A 53 11.62 3.97 -3.30
C TYR A 53 13.02 4.17 -2.71
N VAL A 54 13.79 5.07 -3.31
CA VAL A 54 15.11 5.48 -2.80
C VAL A 54 15.01 6.92 -2.32
N LYS A 55 15.56 7.17 -1.14
CA LYS A 55 15.75 8.54 -0.64
C LYS A 55 17.13 8.62 0.00
N ASP A 56 17.90 9.65 -0.35
CA ASP A 56 19.25 9.89 0.19
C ASP A 56 20.13 8.62 0.04
N MET A 57 20.16 8.05 -1.16
CA MET A 57 20.88 6.80 -1.50
C MET A 57 20.45 5.56 -0.69
N THR A 58 19.38 5.65 0.10
CA THR A 58 18.89 4.56 0.95
C THR A 58 17.59 3.99 0.39
N PRO A 59 17.51 2.67 0.16
CA PRO A 59 16.28 2.03 -0.29
C PRO A 59 15.30 1.84 0.87
N TYR A 60 14.03 2.16 0.63
CA TYR A 60 12.93 1.96 1.56
C TYR A 60 11.85 1.07 0.96
N LYS A 61 11.26 0.22 1.82
CA LYS A 61 10.04 -0.53 1.51
C LYS A 61 8.92 -0.09 2.45
N ARG A 62 7.72 0.10 1.92
CA ARG A 62 6.53 0.50 2.68
C ARG A 62 5.33 -0.35 2.31
N PHE A 63 4.74 -0.96 3.32
CA PHE A 63 3.47 -1.65 3.19
C PHE A 63 2.36 -0.62 2.93
N LEU A 64 1.58 -0.83 1.86
CA LEU A 64 0.48 0.05 1.50
C LEU A 64 -0.87 -0.53 1.93
N SER A 65 -1.08 -1.82 1.65
CA SER A 65 -2.36 -2.48 1.90
C SER A 65 -2.24 -4.00 1.89
N LEU A 66 -3.14 -4.65 2.64
CA LEU A 66 -3.50 -6.05 2.51
C LEU A 66 -4.97 -6.08 2.08
N LYS A 67 -5.24 -6.70 0.93
CA LYS A 67 -6.58 -6.85 0.37
C LYS A 67 -6.97 -8.33 0.32
N HIS A 68 -8.27 -8.58 0.46
CA HIS A 68 -8.86 -9.87 0.16
C HIS A 68 -9.32 -9.84 -1.31
N GLY A 69 -8.59 -10.52 -2.18
CA GLY A 69 -8.93 -10.70 -3.58
C GLY A 69 -10.18 -11.58 -3.70
N LYS A 70 -11.23 -11.02 -4.30
CA LYS A 70 -12.48 -11.74 -4.57
C LYS A 70 -12.42 -12.56 -5.87
N SER A 71 -11.52 -12.18 -6.78
CA SER A 71 -11.35 -12.75 -8.11
C SER A 71 -9.86 -12.92 -8.42
N LYS A 72 -9.52 -13.94 -9.22
CA LYS A 72 -8.14 -14.32 -9.56
C LYS A 72 -7.72 -13.91 -10.98
N THR A 73 -8.53 -13.10 -11.66
CA THR A 73 -8.16 -12.63 -13.00
C THR A 73 -7.01 -11.62 -12.92
N GLY A 74 -6.18 -11.56 -13.95
CA GLY A 74 -5.13 -10.55 -14.05
C GLY A 74 -5.68 -9.13 -14.06
N GLU A 75 -6.85 -8.92 -14.69
CA GLU A 75 -7.54 -7.63 -14.74
C GLU A 75 -8.00 -7.17 -13.36
N ASP A 76 -8.64 -8.04 -12.58
CA ASP A 76 -9.11 -7.70 -11.24
C ASP A 76 -7.94 -7.42 -10.29
N THR A 77 -6.85 -8.19 -10.41
CA THR A 77 -5.60 -7.95 -9.69
C THR A 77 -5.04 -6.56 -10.02
N ALA A 78 -4.97 -6.19 -11.30
CA ALA A 78 -4.52 -4.88 -11.72
C ALA A 78 -5.41 -3.75 -11.18
N LYS A 79 -6.74 -3.90 -11.25
CA LYS A 79 -7.69 -2.95 -10.67
C LYS A 79 -7.49 -2.79 -9.16
N ASP A 80 -7.26 -3.89 -8.44
CA ASP A 80 -7.00 -3.84 -7.02
C ASP A 80 -5.69 -3.09 -6.70
N ILE A 81 -4.62 -3.31 -7.45
CA ILE A 81 -3.36 -2.56 -7.29
C ILE A 81 -3.58 -1.07 -7.54
N ILE A 82 -4.25 -0.70 -8.64
CA ILE A 82 -4.56 0.70 -8.99
C ILE A 82 -5.37 1.35 -7.87
N SER A 83 -6.38 0.67 -7.34
CA SER A 83 -7.18 1.20 -6.24
C SER A 83 -6.36 1.46 -4.97
N VAL A 84 -5.32 0.65 -4.69
CA VAL A 84 -4.42 0.89 -3.55
C VAL A 84 -3.54 2.10 -3.79
N ILE A 85 -3.04 2.29 -5.02
CA ILE A 85 -2.25 3.47 -5.41
C ILE A 85 -3.09 4.75 -5.23
N LEU A 86 -4.31 4.77 -5.77
CA LEU A 86 -5.22 5.91 -5.68
C LEU A 86 -5.66 6.20 -4.23
N LYS A 87 -6.02 5.17 -3.45
CA LYS A 87 -6.41 5.32 -2.04
C LYS A 87 -5.30 5.93 -1.19
N ASN A 88 -4.04 5.62 -1.51
CA ASN A 88 -2.88 6.16 -0.80
C ASN A 88 -2.37 7.48 -1.41
N GLN A 89 -3.10 8.08 -2.36
CA GLN A 89 -2.75 9.37 -2.99
C GLN A 89 -1.30 9.40 -3.51
N LEU A 90 -0.85 8.27 -4.05
CA LEU A 90 0.45 8.19 -4.70
C LEU A 90 0.37 8.83 -6.08
N ASP A 91 1.38 9.62 -6.44
CA ASP A 91 1.47 10.20 -7.77
C ASP A 91 1.69 9.10 -8.81
N THR A 92 0.73 8.92 -9.71
CA THR A 92 0.77 7.86 -10.73
C THR A 92 1.87 8.08 -11.76
N ASN A 93 2.32 9.33 -11.94
CA ASN A 93 3.43 9.64 -12.87
C ASN A 93 4.79 9.13 -12.34
N ASN A 94 4.87 8.89 -11.04
CA ASN A 94 6.08 8.41 -10.37
C ASN A 94 6.14 6.88 -10.30
N ILE A 95 5.10 6.17 -10.75
CA ILE A 95 5.06 4.71 -10.71
C ILE A 95 5.86 4.16 -11.90
N VAL A 96 6.88 3.36 -11.59
CA VAL A 96 7.76 2.76 -12.59
C VAL A 96 7.65 1.22 -12.57
N PRO A 97 7.88 0.55 -13.71
CA PRO A 97 7.96 -0.90 -13.76
C PRO A 97 9.02 -1.42 -12.77
N GLN A 98 8.68 -2.49 -12.05
CA GLN A 98 9.66 -3.23 -11.26
C GLN A 98 10.34 -4.24 -12.19
N SER A 99 11.64 -4.06 -12.41
CA SER A 99 12.53 -5.09 -12.99
C SER A 99 12.91 -6.14 -11.96
#